data_AF-A0A534GJH8-F1
#
_entry.id   AF-A0A534GJH8-F1
#
_cell.length_a   1.000
_cell.length_b   1.000
_cell.length_c   1.000
_cell.angle_alpha   90.00
_cell.angle_beta   90.00
_cell.angle_gamma   90.00
#
_symmetry.space_group_name_H-M   'P 1'
#
loop_
_entity.id
_entity.type
_entity.pdbx_description
1 polymer ?
#
loop_
_entity_poly.entity_id
_entity_poly.type
_entity_poly.pdbx_seq_one_letter_code
_entity_poly.pdbx_strand_id
1 'polypeptide(L)'
;MRTIIQRRWLALLAAALALGSAWAAPPQVVSELTVAQVTTVDGKTVLRPAPVSKPGDILEYRARYTNHSAAAVLGLVANLPIPAGTTLVDRSQIPPDALASTDSTHFAPLPLTRATRLADGSEQRVLVPIEEYR
;
A
#
# COMPACT_ATOMS: atom_id res chain seq x y z
N MET A 1 62.92 48.72 17.12
CA MET A 1 63.56 47.42 17.45
C MET A 1 62.53 46.32 17.32
N ARG A 2 62.85 45.28 16.52
CA ARG A 2 62.02 44.09 16.27
C ARG A 2 62.28 43.07 17.37
N THR A 3 61.23 42.50 17.97
CA THR A 3 61.32 41.20 18.66
C THR A 3 60.09 40.35 18.32
N ILE A 4 60.35 39.46 17.36
CA ILE A 4 59.65 38.19 17.12
C ILE A 4 59.80 37.33 18.38
N ILE A 5 58.77 36.57 18.78
CA ILE A 5 58.88 35.15 19.20
C ILE A 5 57.44 34.58 19.27
N GLN A 6 57.13 33.78 18.25
CA GLN A 6 56.10 32.75 18.29
C GLN A 6 56.58 31.60 19.17
N ARG A 7 55.68 31.01 19.96
CA ARG A 7 55.95 29.68 20.52
C ARG A 7 54.67 28.85 20.56
N ARG A 8 54.58 28.03 19.53
CA ARG A 8 53.59 26.97 19.30
C ARG A 8 53.67 25.98 20.45
N TRP A 9 52.53 25.64 21.05
CA TRP A 9 52.37 24.43 21.83
C TRP A 9 51.37 23.53 21.10
N LEU A 10 51.88 22.46 20.49
CA LEU A 10 51.08 21.30 20.09
C LEU A 10 50.96 20.37 21.31
N ALA A 11 49.74 19.95 21.64
CA ALA A 11 49.51 18.70 22.36
C ALA A 11 48.17 18.08 21.95
N LEU A 12 48.28 17.01 21.15
CA LEU A 12 47.45 15.82 21.01
C LEU A 12 46.19 15.65 21.91
N LEU A 13 45.04 15.43 21.25
CA LEU A 13 43.89 14.54 21.54
C LEU A 13 42.66 15.16 20.83
N ALA A 14 41.84 14.51 20.01
CA ALA A 14 41.37 13.15 20.05
C ALA A 14 40.96 12.69 18.64
N ALA A 15 41.54 11.57 18.19
CA ALA A 15 40.91 10.73 17.19
C ALA A 15 39.82 9.90 17.90
N ALA A 16 38.60 10.42 17.96
CA ALA A 16 37.48 9.73 18.56
C ALA A 16 36.17 10.13 17.88
N LEU A 17 35.49 9.11 17.33
CA LEU A 17 34.10 9.10 16.86
C LEU A 17 33.79 9.85 15.54
N ALA A 18 34.30 9.33 14.43
CA ALA A 18 33.45 9.23 13.23
C ALA A 18 32.64 7.92 13.31
N LEU A 19 31.87 7.73 14.40
CA LEU A 19 30.69 6.87 14.34
C LEU A 19 29.70 7.64 13.47
N GLY A 20 29.81 7.45 12.15
CA GLY A 20 28.81 7.92 11.21
C GLY A 20 27.47 7.43 11.72
N SER A 21 26.69 8.35 12.28
CA SER A 21 25.31 8.07 12.61
C SER A 21 24.66 7.83 11.27
N ALA A 22 24.47 6.56 10.89
CA ALA A 22 23.62 6.20 9.78
C ALA A 22 22.18 6.52 10.22
N TRP A 23 21.85 7.80 10.25
CA TRP A 23 20.47 8.24 10.32
C TRP A 23 19.85 7.72 9.04
N ALA A 24 18.96 6.74 9.19
CA ALA A 24 18.16 6.24 8.08
C ALA A 24 17.50 7.47 7.43
N ALA A 25 17.78 7.68 6.15
CA ALA A 25 17.09 8.71 5.38
C ALA A 25 15.58 8.42 5.50
N PRO A 26 14.73 9.46 5.70
CA PRO A 26 13.31 9.24 5.84
C PRO A 26 12.76 8.53 4.59
N PRO A 27 11.78 7.62 4.75
CA PRO A 27 11.18 6.92 3.63
C PRO A 27 10.63 7.95 2.62
N GLN A 28 10.99 7.76 1.36
CA GLN A 28 10.63 8.68 0.29
C GLN A 28 9.14 8.58 -0.08
N VAL A 29 8.53 7.41 0.13
CA VAL A 29 7.08 7.20 0.02
C VAL A 29 6.59 6.59 1.32
N VAL A 30 5.57 7.19 1.92
CA VAL A 30 4.90 6.68 3.11
C VAL A 30 3.53 6.16 2.70
N SER A 31 3.18 4.96 3.17
CA SER A 31 1.86 4.37 3.01
C SER A 31 1.11 4.30 4.33
N GLU A 32 -0.19 4.57 4.29
CA GLU A 32 -1.10 4.41 5.42
C GLU A 32 -2.33 3.63 4.95
N LEU A 33 -2.68 2.56 5.66
CA LEU A 33 -3.89 1.79 5.41
C LEU A 33 -4.84 1.98 6.59
N THR A 34 -6.06 2.41 6.30
CA THR A 34 -7.12 2.56 7.30
C THR A 34 -8.33 1.71 6.91
N VAL A 35 -9.08 1.26 7.92
CA VAL A 35 -10.30 0.49 7.74
C VAL A 35 -11.43 1.13 8.54
N ALA A 36 -12.61 1.22 7.92
CA ALA A 36 -13.83 1.67 8.58
C ALA A 36 -15.00 0.77 8.20
N GLN A 37 -15.97 0.65 9.11
CA GLN A 37 -17.26 0.04 8.82
C GLN A 37 -18.11 1.05 8.06
N VAL A 38 -18.66 0.63 6.93
CA VAL A 38 -19.62 1.41 6.16
C VAL A 38 -21.00 1.17 6.75
N THR A 39 -21.67 2.24 7.15
CA THR A 39 -23.02 2.18 7.72
C THR A 39 -23.91 3.22 7.06
N THR A 40 -25.22 3.01 7.12
CA THR A 40 -26.19 3.99 6.65
C THR A 40 -26.92 4.59 7.84
N VAL A 41 -26.89 5.91 7.98
CA VAL A 41 -27.63 6.67 8.98
C VAL A 41 -28.43 7.73 8.23
N ASP A 42 -29.76 7.74 8.39
CA ASP A 42 -30.66 8.67 7.72
C ASP A 42 -30.48 8.72 6.18
N GLY A 43 -30.26 7.55 5.58
CA GLY A 43 -30.04 7.41 4.12
C GLY A 43 -28.67 7.88 3.64
N LYS A 44 -27.76 8.29 4.53
CA LYS A 44 -26.40 8.72 4.20
C LYS A 44 -25.37 7.69 4.63
N THR A 45 -24.36 7.48 3.79
CA THR A 45 -23.20 6.66 4.12
C THR A 45 -22.34 7.34 5.17
N VAL A 46 -22.06 6.63 6.27
CA VAL A 46 -21.22 7.06 7.39
C VAL A 46 -20.16 6.00 7.66
N LEU A 47 -18.92 6.45 7.80
CA LEU A 47 -17.79 5.61 8.19
C LEU A 47 -17.63 5.61 9.70
N ARG A 48 -17.60 4.42 10.30
CA ARG A 48 -17.32 4.23 11.73
C ARG A 48 -16.04 3.44 11.95
N PRO A 49 -15.30 3.68 13.04
CA PRO A 49 -14.19 2.81 13.41
C PRO A 49 -14.63 1.34 13.48
N ALA A 50 -13.83 0.43 12.92
CA ALA A 50 -14.10 -1.01 12.89
C ALA A 50 -13.05 -1.79 13.69
N PRO A 51 -12.98 -1.67 15.03
CA PRO A 51 -12.07 -2.47 15.85
C PRO A 51 -12.46 -3.95 15.89
N VAL A 52 -13.73 -4.26 15.61
CA VAL A 52 -14.29 -5.61 15.47
C VAL A 52 -15.30 -5.58 14.33
N SER A 53 -15.23 -6.56 13.43
CA SER A 53 -16.18 -6.73 12.32
C SER A 53 -16.97 -8.02 12.50
N LYS A 54 -18.28 -7.96 12.27
CA LYS A 54 -19.21 -9.09 12.35
C LYS A 54 -19.53 -9.62 10.94
N PRO A 55 -20.01 -10.87 10.82
CA PRO A 55 -20.53 -11.36 9.54
C PRO A 55 -21.59 -10.40 8.96
N GLY A 56 -21.41 -10.04 7.69
CA GLY A 56 -22.29 -9.11 6.98
C GLY A 56 -21.91 -7.63 7.06
N ASP A 57 -20.91 -7.26 7.88
CA ASP A 57 -20.39 -5.89 7.88
C ASP A 57 -19.70 -5.56 6.56
N ILE A 58 -19.97 -4.36 6.04
CA ILE A 58 -19.24 -3.80 4.89
C ILE A 58 -18.07 -2.99 5.44
N LEU A 59 -16.86 -3.31 4.96
CA LEU A 59 -15.62 -2.65 5.34
C LEU A 59 -15.08 -1.84 4.17
N GLU A 60 -14.68 -0.61 4.43
CA GLU A 60 -13.98 0.24 3.47
C GLU A 60 -12.52 0.37 3.89
N TYR A 61 -11.63 -0.08 3.01
CA TYR A 61 -10.19 0.09 3.15
C TYR A 61 -9.72 1.29 2.33
N ARG A 62 -8.96 2.19 2.96
CA ARG A 62 -8.36 3.34 2.29
C ARG A 62 -6.85 3.31 2.45
N ALA A 63 -6.16 3.16 1.32
CA ALA A 63 -4.71 3.29 1.24
C ALA A 63 -4.35 4.71 0.80
N ARG A 64 -3.51 5.40 1.59
CA ARG A 64 -2.96 6.72 1.27
C ARG A 64 -1.46 6.61 1.08
N TYR A 65 -0.97 7.09 -0.07
CA TYR A 65 0.45 7.13 -0.38
C TYR A 65 0.91 8.59 -0.47
N THR A 66 1.96 8.94 0.26
CA THR A 66 2.53 10.29 0.27
C THR A 66 3.98 10.24 -0.19
N ASN A 67 4.30 10.94 -1.28
CA ASN A 67 5.67 11.13 -1.74
C ASN A 67 6.31 12.32 -1.02
N HIS A 68 7.32 12.05 -0.20
CA HIS A 68 8.11 13.04 0.54
C HIS A 68 9.46 13.34 -0.12
N SER A 69 9.75 12.76 -1.28
CA SER A 69 10.99 13.00 -2.01
C SER A 69 10.98 14.33 -2.77
N ALA A 70 12.17 14.77 -3.19
CA ALA A 70 12.33 15.92 -4.07
C ALA A 70 12.02 15.61 -5.55
N ALA A 71 11.70 14.35 -5.89
CA ALA A 71 11.50 13.89 -7.26
C ALA A 71 10.12 13.26 -7.46
N ALA A 72 9.71 13.11 -8.72
CA ALA A 72 8.50 12.35 -9.05
C ALA A 72 8.70 10.85 -8.79
N VAL A 73 7.70 10.20 -8.21
CA VAL A 73 7.63 8.74 -8.12
C VAL A 73 6.76 8.24 -9.27
N LEU A 74 7.31 7.37 -10.10
CA LEU A 74 6.64 6.78 -11.27
C LEU A 74 6.40 5.29 -11.03
N GLY A 75 5.32 4.75 -11.60
CA GLY A 75 5.03 3.32 -11.52
C GLY A 75 4.69 2.81 -10.12
N LEU A 76 4.15 3.66 -9.25
CA LEU A 76 3.65 3.22 -7.95
C LEU A 76 2.47 2.27 -8.15
N VAL A 77 2.61 1.02 -7.71
CA VAL A 77 1.55 0.01 -7.74
C VAL A 77 1.32 -0.49 -6.33
N ALA A 78 0.05 -0.55 -5.94
CA ALA A 78 -0.40 -1.04 -4.65
C ALA A 78 -1.11 -2.39 -4.83
N ASN A 79 -0.53 -3.44 -4.26
CA ASN A 79 -1.17 -4.76 -4.21
C ASN A 79 -1.80 -4.92 -2.83
N LEU A 80 -3.13 -4.94 -2.78
CA LEU A 80 -3.89 -5.05 -1.55
C LEU A 80 -4.64 -6.39 -1.54
N PRO A 81 -4.32 -7.31 -0.63
CA PRO A 81 -5.04 -8.58 -0.54
C PRO A 81 -6.46 -8.36 -0.03
N ILE A 82 -7.40 -9.17 -0.49
CA ILE A 82 -8.72 -9.28 0.14
C ILE A 82 -8.55 -10.01 1.48
N PRO A 83 -8.89 -9.38 2.62
CA PRO A 83 -8.74 -10.01 3.94
C PRO A 83 -9.51 -11.34 4.04
N ALA A 84 -8.94 -12.30 4.77
CA ALA A 84 -9.59 -13.59 5.01
C ALA A 84 -10.98 -13.41 5.67
N GLY A 85 -11.96 -14.17 5.20
CA GLY A 85 -13.35 -14.07 5.67
C GLY A 85 -14.12 -12.87 5.12
N THR A 86 -13.55 -12.14 4.15
CA THR A 86 -14.23 -11.05 3.43
C THR A 86 -14.32 -11.37 1.94
N THR A 87 -15.18 -10.63 1.24
CA THR A 87 -15.33 -10.70 -0.21
C THR A 87 -15.40 -9.27 -0.74
N LEU A 88 -14.79 -9.02 -1.89
CA LEU A 88 -14.90 -7.72 -2.53
C LEU A 88 -16.37 -7.43 -2.83
N VAL A 89 -16.82 -6.22 -2.54
CA VAL A 89 -18.17 -5.79 -2.94
C VAL A 89 -18.12 -5.41 -4.42
N ASP A 90 -19.08 -5.90 -5.21
CA ASP A 90 -19.12 -5.63 -6.65
C ASP A 90 -19.09 -4.12 -6.92
N ARG A 91 -18.17 -3.70 -7.81
CA ARG A 91 -17.96 -2.31 -8.23
C ARG A 91 -17.68 -1.32 -7.09
N SER A 92 -17.15 -1.77 -5.95
CA SER A 92 -16.77 -0.88 -4.83
C SER A 92 -15.36 -0.32 -4.93
N GLN A 93 -14.55 -0.79 -5.89
CA GLN A 93 -13.15 -0.39 -6.03
C GLN A 93 -13.00 1.05 -6.54
N ILE A 94 -12.07 1.78 -5.93
CA ILE A 94 -11.66 3.12 -6.36
C ILE A 94 -10.12 3.17 -6.29
N PRO A 95 -9.42 3.47 -7.39
CA PRO A 95 -9.95 3.88 -8.70
C PRO A 95 -10.61 2.71 -9.48
N PRO A 96 -11.49 3.00 -10.46
CA PRO A 96 -12.31 1.98 -11.12
C PRO A 96 -11.52 1.03 -12.03
N ASP A 97 -10.29 1.38 -12.40
CA ASP A 97 -9.37 0.63 -13.25
C ASP A 97 -8.44 -0.31 -12.46
N ALA A 98 -8.76 -0.58 -11.19
CA ALA A 98 -8.04 -1.58 -10.39
C ALA A 98 -8.06 -2.96 -11.08
N LEU A 99 -6.96 -3.70 -10.90
CA LEU A 99 -6.84 -5.08 -11.34
C LEU A 99 -7.17 -6.02 -10.18
N ALA A 100 -7.66 -7.21 -10.52
CA ALA A 100 -7.93 -8.28 -9.57
C ALA A 100 -7.17 -9.55 -9.95
N SER A 101 -7.05 -10.47 -8.99
CA SER A 101 -6.41 -11.76 -9.18
C SER A 101 -7.19 -12.85 -8.45
N THR A 102 -6.99 -14.10 -8.85
CA THR A 102 -7.43 -15.30 -8.12
C THR A 102 -6.27 -16.08 -7.49
N ASP A 103 -5.02 -15.69 -7.81
CA ASP A 103 -3.80 -16.39 -7.43
C ASP A 103 -2.68 -15.45 -6.94
N SER A 104 -3.01 -14.17 -6.76
CA SER A 104 -2.10 -13.09 -6.32
C SER A 104 -0.86 -12.91 -7.21
N THR A 105 -0.86 -13.50 -8.41
CA THR A 105 0.29 -13.49 -9.34
C THR A 105 -0.13 -12.92 -10.69
N HIS A 106 -1.26 -13.35 -11.23
CA HIS A 106 -1.82 -12.88 -12.49
C HIS A 106 -2.94 -11.88 -12.22
N PHE A 107 -2.74 -10.64 -12.64
CA PHE A 107 -3.68 -9.55 -12.45
C PHE A 107 -4.36 -9.18 -13.76
N ALA A 108 -5.68 -9.00 -13.74
CA ALA A 108 -6.46 -8.61 -14.90
C ALA A 108 -7.58 -7.63 -14.52
N PRO A 109 -8.11 -6.85 -15.50
CA PRO A 109 -9.21 -5.92 -15.24
C PRO A 109 -10.47 -6.63 -14.71
N LEU A 110 -11.20 -5.94 -13.85
CA LEU A 110 -12.51 -6.36 -13.35
C LEU A 110 -13.61 -6.20 -14.44
N PRO A 111 -14.59 -7.13 -14.54
CA PRO A 111 -14.64 -8.41 -13.85
C PRO A 111 -13.72 -9.46 -14.50
N LEU A 112 -13.19 -10.37 -13.68
CA LEU A 112 -12.35 -11.47 -14.15
C LEU A 112 -13.18 -12.48 -14.96
N THR A 113 -12.56 -13.04 -15.99
CA THR A 113 -13.13 -14.11 -16.82
C THR A 113 -12.15 -15.28 -16.93
N ARG A 114 -12.68 -16.49 -17.05
CA ARG A 114 -11.90 -17.71 -17.32
C ARG A 114 -12.45 -18.47 -18.52
N ALA A 115 -11.58 -19.14 -19.25
CA ALA A 115 -12.00 -20.10 -20.27
C ALA A 115 -12.48 -21.39 -19.59
N THR A 116 -13.63 -21.91 -20.00
CA THR A 116 -14.18 -23.20 -19.57
C THR A 116 -14.52 -24.01 -20.80
N ARG A 117 -14.07 -25.27 -20.83
CA ARG A 117 -14.40 -26.19 -21.93
C ARG A 117 -15.78 -26.78 -21.71
N LEU A 118 -16.64 -26.67 -22.72
CA LEU A 118 -17.98 -27.24 -22.73
C LEU A 118 -17.95 -28.73 -23.10
N ALA A 119 -19.07 -29.41 -22.86
CA ALA A 119 -19.22 -30.84 -23.16
C ALA A 119 -19.05 -31.16 -24.66
N ASP A 120 -19.26 -30.18 -25.54
CA ASP A 120 -19.05 -30.28 -26.99
C ASP A 120 -17.59 -30.02 -27.43
N GLY A 121 -16.69 -29.78 -26.49
CA GLY A 121 -15.27 -29.51 -26.74
C GLY A 121 -14.93 -28.05 -27.07
N SER A 122 -15.92 -27.17 -27.20
CA SER A 122 -15.69 -25.73 -27.42
C SER A 122 -15.26 -25.02 -26.13
N GLU A 123 -14.60 -23.86 -26.26
CA GLU A 123 -14.25 -23.01 -25.13
C GLU A 123 -15.21 -21.83 -25.00
N GLN A 124 -15.67 -21.60 -23.77
CA GLN A 124 -16.51 -20.46 -23.41
C GLN A 124 -15.81 -19.59 -22.36
N ARG A 125 -15.86 -18.27 -22.54
CA ARG A 125 -15.47 -17.34 -21.46
C ARG A 125 -16.64 -17.20 -20.48
N VAL A 126 -16.36 -17.49 -19.22
CA VAL A 126 -17.32 -17.34 -18.11
C VAL A 126 -16.76 -16.36 -17.07
N LEU A 127 -17.66 -15.68 -16.38
CA LEU A 127 -17.29 -14.82 -15.26
C LEU A 127 -16.70 -15.66 -14.13
N VAL A 128 -15.65 -15.15 -13.51
CA VAL A 128 -15.13 -15.71 -12.26
C VAL A 128 -15.97 -15.14 -11.12
N PRO A 129 -16.51 -16.00 -10.23
CA PRO A 129 -17.19 -15.58 -9.00
C PRO A 129 -16.32 -14.67 -8.15
N ILE A 130 -16.92 -13.63 -7.57
CA ILE A 130 -16.17 -12.61 -6.79
C ILE A 130 -15.55 -13.19 -5.51
N GLU A 131 -16.06 -14.31 -5.03
CA GLU A 131 -15.56 -15.09 -3.90
C GLU A 131 -14.21 -15.78 -4.19
N GLU A 132 -13.89 -15.99 -5.48
CA GLU A 132 -12.61 -16.57 -5.89
C GLU A 132 -11.47 -15.53 -5.89
N TYR A 133 -11.78 -14.24 -5.71
CA TYR A 133 -10.80 -13.16 -5.82
C TYR A 133 -9.88 -13.17 -4.59
N ARG A 134 -8.65 -12.69 -4.75
CA ARG A 134 -7.59 -12.70 -3.74
C ARG A 134 -6.84 -11.37 -3.70
#